data_AF-A0A091KKU5-F1
#
_entry.id   AF-A0A091KKU5-F1
#
_cell.length_a   1.000
_cell.length_b   1.000
_cell.length_c   1.000
_cell.angle_alpha   90.00
_cell.angle_beta   90.00
_cell.angle_gamma   90.00
#
_symmetry.space_group_name_H-M   'P 1'
#
loop_
_entity.id
_entity.type
_entity.pdbx_description
1 polymer ?
#
loop_
_entity_poly.entity_id
_entity_poly.type
_entity_poly.pdbx_seq_one_letter_code
_entity_poly.pdbx_strand_id
1 'polypeptide(L)'
;VYLNLKEPVFHQIMYGTLVSIIVLRSVYIVLWVYPWLRGLGYTSLTVFLMGFFLWNVDNIFCDKLRALREKMPPVVGAVTQFHAWWHILTGLGSYLHILLSLYTRTLFLKHRPKVKFVFGIWPILLVEPPKKL
;
A
#
# COMPACT_ATOMS: atom_id res chain seq x y z
N VAL A 1 22.34 -5.92 -13.42
CA VAL A 1 21.10 -6.23 -14.18
C VAL A 1 20.34 -4.96 -14.55
N TYR A 2 19.87 -4.14 -13.59
CA TYR A 2 19.11 -2.90 -13.87
C TYR A 2 19.87 -1.80 -14.63
N LEU A 3 21.20 -1.74 -14.50
CA LEU A 3 22.05 -0.80 -15.24
C LEU A 3 22.34 -1.24 -16.69
N ASN A 4 22.16 -2.53 -16.99
CA ASN A 4 22.47 -3.12 -18.30
C ASN A 4 21.21 -3.39 -19.14
N LEU A 5 20.05 -3.54 -18.51
CA LEU A 5 18.74 -3.72 -19.17
C LEU A 5 17.79 -2.63 -18.66
N LYS A 6 17.63 -1.57 -19.46
CA LYS A 6 16.79 -0.41 -19.15
C LYS A 6 15.34 -0.60 -19.63
N GLU A 7 14.84 -1.83 -19.61
CA GLU A 7 13.47 -2.14 -20.03
C GLU A 7 12.51 -1.98 -18.84
N PRO A 8 11.69 -0.90 -18.79
CA PRO A 8 10.82 -0.64 -17.65
C PRO A 8 9.73 -1.70 -17.49
N VAL A 9 9.33 -2.34 -18.59
CA VAL A 9 8.29 -3.39 -18.61
C VAL A 9 8.74 -4.62 -17.84
N PHE A 10 10.01 -5.02 -17.96
CA PHE A 10 10.54 -6.17 -17.22
C PHE A 10 10.40 -5.96 -15.70
N HIS A 11 10.76 -4.77 -15.22
CA HIS A 11 10.63 -4.43 -13.80
C HIS A 11 9.17 -4.46 -13.34
N GLN A 12 8.25 -3.89 -14.13
CA GLN A 12 6.83 -3.85 -13.80
C GLN A 12 6.24 -5.26 -13.68
N ILE A 13 6.57 -6.18 -14.60
CA ILE A 13 6.08 -7.55 -14.57
C ILE A 13 6.61 -8.28 -13.33
N MET A 14 7.92 -8.23 -13.08
CA MET A 14 8.52 -8.93 -11.93
C MET A 14 7.99 -8.40 -10.59
N TYR A 15 7.86 -7.07 -10.46
CA TYR A 15 7.25 -6.46 -9.29
C TYR A 15 5.78 -6.88 -9.14
N GLY A 16 5.01 -6.86 -10.22
CA GLY A 16 3.60 -7.29 -10.24
C GLY A 16 3.41 -8.75 -9.82
N THR A 17 4.29 -9.65 -10.28
CA THR A 17 4.28 -11.06 -9.85
C THR A 17 4.53 -11.18 -8.35
N LEU A 18 5.53 -10.46 -7.82
CA LEU A 18 5.85 -10.47 -6.39
C LEU A 18 4.67 -9.97 -5.54
N VAL A 19 4.08 -8.83 -5.91
CA VAL A 19 2.91 -8.26 -5.23
C VAL A 19 1.73 -9.24 -5.28
N SER A 20 1.50 -9.91 -6.41
CA SER A 20 0.41 -10.88 -6.55
C SER A 20 0.54 -12.04 -5.56
N ILE A 21 1.75 -12.59 -5.40
CA ILE A 21 2.03 -13.66 -4.43
C ILE A 21 1.74 -13.17 -3.00
N ILE A 22 2.19 -11.96 -2.66
CA ILE A 22 1.96 -11.35 -1.34
C ILE A 22 0.47 -11.14 -1.08
N VAL A 23 -0.28 -10.65 -2.07
CA VAL A 23 -1.73 -10.44 -1.96
C VAL A 23 -2.46 -11.76 -1.76
N LEU A 24 -2.16 -12.80 -2.55
CA LEU A 24 -2.79 -14.11 -2.40
C LEU A 24 -2.54 -14.69 -1.00
N ARG A 25 -1.30 -14.58 -0.49
CA ARG A 25 -0.97 -15.02 0.87
C ARG A 25 -1.71 -14.23 1.93
N SER A 26 -1.82 -12.91 1.75
CA SER A 26 -2.55 -12.03 2.67
C SER A 26 -4.04 -12.35 2.71
N VAL A 27 -4.64 -12.57 1.53
CA VAL A 27 -6.04 -12.98 1.38
C VAL A 27 -6.30 -14.30 2.09
N TYR A 28 -5.42 -15.29 1.92
CA TYR A 28 -5.52 -16.55 2.65
C TYR A 28 -5.53 -16.33 4.18
N ILE A 29 -4.61 -15.52 4.69
CA ILE A 29 -4.51 -15.24 6.14
C ILE A 29 -5.78 -14.57 6.66
N VAL A 30 -6.29 -13.54 5.98
CA VAL A 30 -7.48 -12.80 6.46
C VAL A 30 -8.80 -13.55 6.21
N LEU A 31 -8.85 -14.50 5.28
CA LEU A 31 -10.07 -15.29 5.06
C LEU A 31 -10.14 -16.48 6.00
N TRP A 32 -9.03 -17.20 6.19
CA TRP A 32 -9.03 -18.53 6.82
C TRP A 32 -8.34 -18.59 8.19
N VAL A 33 -7.35 -17.74 8.46
CA VAL A 33 -6.56 -17.83 9.71
C VAL A 33 -7.04 -16.80 10.74
N TYR A 34 -7.07 -15.53 10.35
CA TYR A 34 -7.36 -14.40 11.24
C TYR A 34 -8.44 -13.49 10.62
N PRO A 35 -9.71 -13.91 10.61
CA PRO A 35 -10.81 -13.18 9.98
C PRO A 35 -11.09 -11.80 10.56
N TRP A 36 -10.67 -11.54 11.80
CA TRP A 36 -10.75 -10.21 12.40
C TRP A 36 -9.82 -9.18 11.73
N LEU A 37 -8.78 -9.61 10.99
CA LEU A 37 -7.87 -8.73 10.27
C LEU A 37 -8.37 -8.34 8.86
N ARG A 38 -9.57 -8.79 8.46
CA ARG A 38 -10.16 -8.50 7.13
C ARG A 38 -10.24 -7.01 6.82
N GLY A 39 -10.66 -6.19 7.79
CA GLY A 39 -10.73 -4.74 7.62
C GLY A 39 -9.38 -4.15 7.22
N LEU A 40 -8.33 -4.43 8.00
CA LEU A 40 -6.98 -3.94 7.71
C LEU A 40 -6.44 -4.47 6.37
N GLY A 41 -6.64 -5.75 6.07
CA GLY A 41 -6.18 -6.36 4.83
C GLY A 41 -6.87 -5.79 3.59
N TYR A 42 -8.19 -5.65 3.61
CA TYR A 42 -8.92 -5.08 2.47
C TYR A 42 -8.68 -3.59 2.31
N THR A 43 -8.59 -2.81 3.40
CA THR A 43 -8.22 -1.39 3.29
C THR A 43 -6.84 -1.22 2.67
N SER A 44 -5.84 -2.01 3.08
CA SER A 44 -4.50 -2.01 2.48
C SER A 44 -4.56 -2.30 0.96
N LEU A 45 -5.28 -3.36 0.57
CA LEU A 45 -5.42 -3.76 -0.83
C LEU A 45 -6.15 -2.69 -1.67
N THR A 46 -7.28 -2.18 -1.20
CA THR A 46 -8.08 -1.17 -1.91
C THR A 46 -7.30 0.12 -2.11
N VAL A 47 -6.61 0.61 -1.08
CA VAL A 47 -5.78 1.83 -1.18
C VAL A 47 -4.64 1.63 -2.17
N PHE A 48 -3.97 0.48 -2.14
CA PHE A 48 -2.91 0.15 -3.09
C PHE A 48 -3.43 0.08 -4.54
N LEU A 49 -4.56 -0.60 -4.77
CA LEU A 49 -5.18 -0.70 -6.10
C LEU A 49 -5.71 0.64 -6.61
N MET A 50 -6.21 1.51 -5.72
CA MET A 50 -6.59 2.88 -6.08
C MET A 50 -5.38 3.68 -6.55
N GLY A 51 -4.26 3.58 -5.82
CA GLY A 51 -2.97 4.08 -6.28
C GLY A 51 -2.66 3.55 -7.67
N PHE A 52 -2.75 2.22 -7.84
CA PHE A 52 -2.49 1.53 -9.09
C PHE A 52 -3.28 2.07 -10.28
N PHE A 53 -4.58 2.25 -10.06
CA PHE A 53 -5.49 2.83 -11.02
C PHE A 53 -5.07 4.25 -11.43
N LEU A 54 -4.77 5.13 -10.47
CA LEU A 54 -4.39 6.52 -10.76
C LEU A 54 -3.12 6.64 -11.61
N TRP A 55 -2.13 5.77 -11.42
CA TRP A 55 -0.95 5.75 -12.28
C TRP A 55 -1.25 5.29 -13.71
N ASN A 56 -2.14 4.32 -13.89
CA ASN A 56 -2.56 3.93 -15.24
C ASN A 56 -3.28 5.09 -15.93
N VAL A 57 -4.15 5.81 -15.21
CA VAL A 57 -4.79 7.03 -15.72
C VAL A 57 -3.73 8.08 -16.09
N ASP A 58 -2.73 8.32 -15.24
CA ASP A 58 -1.66 9.28 -15.53
C ASP A 58 -0.85 8.89 -16.77
N ASN A 59 -0.53 7.60 -16.95
CA ASN A 59 0.22 7.14 -18.12
C ASN A 59 -0.60 7.21 -19.42
N ILE A 60 -1.89 6.85 -19.39
CA ILE A 60 -2.76 6.86 -20.59
C ILE A 60 -3.12 8.30 -21.01
N PHE A 61 -3.40 9.17 -20.04
CA PHE A 61 -3.85 10.55 -20.29
C PHE A 61 -2.75 11.60 -20.07
N CYS A 62 -1.47 11.18 -20.13
CA CYS A 62 -0.31 12.01 -19.80
C CYS A 62 -0.31 13.37 -20.53
N ASP A 63 -0.49 13.35 -21.85
CA ASP A 63 -0.46 14.58 -22.66
C ASP A 63 -1.58 15.55 -22.30
N LYS A 64 -2.79 15.03 -22.01
CA LYS A 64 -3.95 15.86 -21.64
C LYS A 64 -3.78 16.45 -20.24
N LEU A 65 -3.31 15.65 -19.29
CA LEU A 65 -3.07 16.09 -17.92
C LEU A 65 -1.93 17.11 -17.87
N ARG A 66 -0.86 16.91 -18.64
CA ARG A 66 0.24 17.86 -18.74
C ARG A 66 -0.19 19.19 -19.38
N ALA A 67 -0.93 19.14 -20.48
CA ALA A 67 -1.48 20.35 -21.10
C ALA A 67 -2.44 21.12 -20.17
N LEU A 68 -3.16 20.42 -19.30
CA LEU A 68 -4.00 21.03 -18.26
C LEU A 68 -3.15 21.72 -17.18
N ARG A 69 -2.06 21.09 -16.73
CA ARG A 69 -1.15 21.64 -15.72
C ARG A 69 -0.43 22.90 -16.20
N GLU A 70 -0.08 22.98 -17.48
CA GLU A 70 0.59 24.15 -18.06
C GLU A 70 -0.34 25.38 -18.14
N LYS A 71 -1.67 25.18 -18.13
CA LYS A 71 -2.66 26.25 -18.26
C LYS A 71 -3.33 26.66 -16.94
N MET A 72 -3.22 25.83 -15.90
CA MET A 72 -3.97 25.99 -14.65
C MET A 72 -3.06 26.46 -13.49
N PRO A 73 -3.64 27.04 -12.42
CA PRO A 73 -2.87 27.44 -11.24
C PRO A 73 -2.11 26.27 -10.60
N PRO A 74 -1.00 26.54 -9.87
CA PRO A 74 -0.12 25.51 -9.31
C PRO A 74 -0.84 24.47 -8.44
N VAL A 75 -1.89 24.86 -7.72
CA VAL A 75 -2.69 23.98 -6.85
C VAL A 75 -3.42 22.92 -7.67
N VAL A 76 -4.07 23.32 -8.77
CA VAL A 76 -4.74 22.36 -9.67
C VAL A 76 -3.72 21.51 -10.41
N GLY A 77 -2.56 22.11 -10.72
CA GLY A 77 -1.40 21.38 -11.21
C GLY A 77 -1.00 20.23 -10.28
N ALA A 78 -0.90 20.48 -8.97
CA ALA A 78 -0.57 19.46 -7.97
C ALA A 78 -1.66 18.39 -7.81
N VAL A 79 -2.94 18.78 -7.80
CA VAL A 79 -4.06 17.83 -7.65
C VAL A 79 -4.16 16.88 -8.86
N THR A 80 -3.85 17.36 -10.06
CA THR A 80 -3.90 16.56 -11.31
C THR A 80 -2.63 15.73 -11.56
N GLN A 81 -1.66 15.73 -10.64
CA GLN A 81 -0.48 14.85 -10.67
C GLN A 81 -0.82 13.48 -10.09
N PHE A 82 -1.50 12.64 -10.86
CA PHE A 82 -1.92 11.33 -10.40
C PHE A 82 -0.75 10.39 -10.10
N HIS A 83 0.41 10.61 -10.73
CA HIS A 83 1.65 9.94 -10.34
C HIS A 83 2.08 10.23 -8.89
N ALA A 84 1.89 11.47 -8.40
CA ALA A 84 2.17 11.81 -7.00
C ALA A 84 1.19 11.11 -6.06
N TRP A 85 -0.10 11.10 -6.41
CA TRP A 85 -1.13 10.37 -5.66
C TRP A 85 -0.87 8.86 -5.62
N TRP A 86 -0.39 8.27 -6.72
CA TRP A 86 0.06 6.86 -6.71
C TRP A 86 1.08 6.62 -5.60
N HIS A 87 2.10 7.46 -5.44
CA HIS A 87 3.15 7.24 -4.43
C HIS A 87 2.59 7.32 -3.01
N ILE A 88 1.69 8.27 -2.76
CA ILE A 88 1.03 8.43 -1.45
C ILE A 88 0.15 7.20 -1.15
N LEU A 89 -0.68 6.79 -2.10
CA LEU A 89 -1.62 5.69 -1.91
C LEU A 89 -0.92 4.34 -1.83
N THR A 90 -0.01 4.03 -2.76
CA THR A 90 0.75 2.77 -2.70
C THR A 90 1.64 2.72 -1.46
N GLY A 91 2.26 3.83 -1.06
CA GLY A 91 3.01 3.93 0.20
C GLY A 91 2.15 3.65 1.43
N LEU A 92 0.95 4.24 1.51
CA LEU A 92 0.01 3.98 2.60
C LEU A 92 -0.50 2.53 2.58
N GLY A 93 -0.84 2.00 1.40
CA GLY A 93 -1.25 0.61 1.23
C GLY A 93 -0.17 -0.37 1.70
N SER A 94 1.08 -0.14 1.32
CA SER A 94 2.24 -0.92 1.78
C SER A 94 2.47 -0.80 3.28
N TYR A 95 2.33 0.40 3.87
CA TYR A 95 2.41 0.59 5.32
C TYR A 95 1.38 -0.26 6.07
N LEU A 96 0.11 -0.22 5.62
CA LEU A 96 -0.96 -1.02 6.21
C LEU A 96 -0.71 -2.53 6.02
N HIS A 97 -0.11 -2.95 4.90
CA HIS A 97 0.26 -4.34 4.68
C HIS A 97 1.38 -4.81 5.63
N ILE A 98 2.37 -3.96 5.90
CA ILE A 98 3.41 -4.23 6.91
C ILE A 98 2.77 -4.36 8.29
N LEU A 99 1.84 -3.47 8.63
CA LEU A 99 1.10 -3.53 9.89
C LEU A 99 0.33 -4.85 10.02
N LEU A 100 -0.34 -5.31 8.95
CA LEU A 100 -1.02 -6.61 8.90
C LEU A 100 -0.06 -7.77 9.14
N SER A 101 1.12 -7.72 8.51
CA SER A 101 2.16 -8.76 8.63
C SER A 101 2.70 -8.83 10.05
N LEU A 102 3.00 -7.68 10.67
CA LEU A 102 3.44 -7.58 12.06
C LEU A 102 2.37 -8.06 13.03
N TYR A 103 1.11 -7.68 12.80
CA TYR A 103 -0.01 -8.11 13.64
C TYR A 103 -0.17 -9.63 13.59
N THR A 104 -0.19 -10.20 12.39
CA THR A 104 -0.30 -11.64 12.14
C THR A 104 0.84 -12.40 12.84
N ARG A 105 2.09 -11.90 12.73
CA ARG A 105 3.24 -12.51 13.40
C ARG A 105 3.13 -12.45 14.92
N THR A 106 2.67 -11.33 15.46
CA THR A 106 2.50 -11.13 16.91
C THR A 106 1.44 -12.09 17.48
N LEU A 107 0.32 -12.25 16.77
CA LEU A 107 -0.72 -13.23 17.13
C LEU A 107 -0.21 -14.67 17.06
N PHE A 108 0.56 -15.00 16.03
CA PHE A 108 1.17 -16.33 15.91
C PHE A 108 2.10 -16.64 17.10
N LEU A 109 2.86 -15.64 17.56
CA LEU A 109 3.70 -15.73 18.76
C LEU A 109 2.91 -15.66 20.08
N LYS A 110 1.57 -15.69 20.05
CA LYS A 110 0.67 -15.62 21.21
C LYS A 110 0.86 -14.37 22.08
N HIS A 111 1.42 -13.30 21.52
CA HIS A 111 1.47 -12.01 22.18
C HIS A 111 0.13 -11.28 21.99
N ARG A 112 -0.14 -10.26 22.82
CA ARG A 112 -1.35 -9.44 22.72
C ARG A 112 -1.05 -8.11 22.02
N PRO A 113 -1.23 -8.03 20.69
CA PRO A 113 -1.11 -6.77 19.98
C PRO A 113 -2.26 -5.83 20.32
N LYS A 114 -1.95 -4.54 20.48
CA LYS A 114 -2.93 -3.45 20.53
C LYS A 114 -2.62 -2.45 19.44
N VAL A 115 -3.64 -2.04 18.68
CA VAL A 115 -3.49 -0.96 17.71
C VAL A 115 -3.76 0.35 18.41
N LYS A 116 -2.81 1.28 18.35
CA LYS A 116 -2.95 2.64 18.86
C LYS A 116 -2.87 3.61 17.69
N PHE A 117 -3.79 4.57 17.65
CA PHE A 117 -3.77 5.64 16.66
C PHE A 117 -2.96 6.82 17.21
N VAL A 118 -1.83 7.12 16.57
CA VAL A 118 -1.04 8.32 16.86
C VAL A 118 -1.65 9.49 16.08
N PHE A 119 -1.84 10.63 16.75
CA PHE A 119 -2.58 11.80 16.22
C PHE A 119 -3.99 11.46 15.71
N GLY A 120 -4.61 10.38 16.22
CA GLY A 120 -5.95 9.92 15.82
C GLY A 120 -6.05 9.28 14.43
N ILE A 121 -4.99 9.35 13.61
CA ILE A 121 -5.04 8.96 12.19
C ILE A 121 -4.06 7.82 11.89
N TRP A 122 -2.88 7.79 12.53
CA TRP A 122 -1.80 6.88 12.14
C TRP A 122 -1.80 5.59 12.98
N PRO A 123 -2.13 4.42 12.40
CA PRO A 123 -2.26 3.18 13.17
C PRO A 123 -0.90 2.53 13.43
N ILE A 124 -0.53 2.37 14.70
CA ILE A 124 0.71 1.72 15.13
C ILE A 124 0.39 0.47 15.95
N LEU A 125 1.17 -0.59 15.76
CA LEU A 125 1.10 -1.82 16.55
C LEU A 125 1.95 -1.68 17.82
N LEU A 126 1.31 -1.77 18.97
CA LEU A 126 1.99 -1.92 20.26
C LEU A 126 1.89 -3.37 20.72
N VAL A 127 3.02 -3.94 21.10
CA VAL A 127 3.10 -5.27 21.69
C VAL A 127 3.30 -5.08 23.19
N GLU A 128 2.34 -5.53 24.00
CA GLU A 128 2.51 -5.48 25.45
C GLU A 128 3.67 -6.38 25.87
N PRO A 129 4.59 -5.90 26.74
CA PRO A 129 5.63 -6.76 27.28
C PRO A 129 4.99 -7.91 28.06
N PRO A 130 5.57 -9.12 28.02
CA PRO A 130 5.06 -10.25 28.78
C PRO A 130 4.98 -9.85 30.26
N LYS A 131 3.86 -10.17 30.93
CA LYS A 131 3.73 -9.97 32.38
C LYS A 131 4.91 -10.68 33.04
N LYS A 132 5.76 -9.93 33.73
CA LYS A 132 6.75 -10.53 34.65
C LYS A 132 5.95 -11.32 35.68
N LEU A 133 6.17 -12.63 35.72
CA LEU A 133 5.71 -13.53 36.78
C LEU A 133 6.38 -13.14 38.10
#